data_AF-A0A819N809-F1
#
_entry.id   AF-A0A819N809-F1
#
_cell.length_a   1.000
_cell.length_b   1.000
_cell.length_c   1.000
_cell.angle_alpha   90.00
_cell.angle_beta   90.00
_cell.angle_gamma   90.00
#
_symmetry.space_group_name_H-M   'P 1'
#
loop_
_entity.id
_entity.type
_entity.pdbx_description
1 polymer ?
#
loop_
_entity_poly.entity_id
_entity_poly.type
_entity_poly.pdbx_seq_one_letter_code
_entity_poly.pdbx_strand_id
1 'polypeptide(L)'
;MSNLEKLTLNITIRHRNRVVDGTDVQHDIFDCMPQLHSFTFCICTYVKMVDLSYKLTSEDIQQTLTDIGQQHAVSMVSYVTKKKAACSIFSLPFEFDYLEDLGNKYPNTVFSYVTYLLVRDTVSFEHEFFMRIARSFPSLKHLRIFNMKSQTLNSRMTFSSDNSQLYSIIEYPHLTTLDVRYAHRDYVEQFLNETKTYIPCLTKFEVFVDYLKGVTKNFRREETRRNCAKVERLFTHGSLVRTDDFWLYFPSLYK
;
A
#
# COMPACT_ATOMS: atom_id res chain seq x y z
N MET A 1 25.25 -14.39 -27.14
CA MET A 1 24.00 -14.80 -26.48
C MET A 1 24.34 -15.09 -25.02
N SER A 2 23.49 -14.67 -24.09
CA SER A 2 23.74 -14.82 -22.65
C SER A 2 23.48 -16.27 -22.22
N ASN A 3 24.40 -16.88 -21.45
CA ASN A 3 24.22 -18.21 -20.84
C ASN A 3 23.49 -18.11 -19.48
N LEU A 4 22.62 -17.11 -19.32
CA LEU A 4 21.96 -16.83 -18.06
C LEU A 4 20.75 -17.76 -17.89
N GLU A 5 20.83 -18.69 -16.94
CA GLU A 5 19.76 -19.65 -16.66
C GLU A 5 18.71 -19.13 -15.66
N LYS A 6 19.10 -18.16 -14.82
CA LYS A 6 18.25 -17.60 -13.77
C LYS A 6 18.36 -16.09 -13.73
N LEU A 7 17.22 -15.40 -13.63
CA LEU A 7 17.15 -13.95 -13.52
C LEU A 7 16.10 -13.56 -12.48
N THR A 8 16.52 -12.71 -11.55
CA THR A 8 15.61 -11.99 -10.64
C THR A 8 15.66 -10.53 -11.00
N LEU A 9 14.52 -9.96 -11.42
CA LEU A 9 14.44 -8.60 -11.95
C LEU A 9 13.36 -7.78 -11.24
N ASN A 10 13.77 -6.70 -10.59
CA ASN A 10 12.84 -5.67 -10.11
C ASN A 10 13.15 -4.35 -10.81
N ILE A 11 12.23 -3.85 -11.62
CA ILE A 11 12.45 -2.64 -12.40
C ILE A 11 11.23 -1.73 -12.36
N THR A 12 11.50 -0.43 -12.26
CA THR A 12 10.50 0.61 -12.39
C THR A 12 10.82 1.48 -13.59
N ILE A 13 9.89 1.51 -14.54
CA ILE A 13 10.00 2.26 -15.79
C ILE A 13 9.10 3.50 -15.67
N ARG A 14 9.71 4.67 -15.85
CA ARG A 14 9.02 5.97 -15.83
C ARG A 14 9.07 6.59 -17.22
N HIS A 15 8.08 7.43 -17.53
CA HIS A 15 8.01 8.23 -18.76
C HIS A 15 7.85 7.41 -20.06
N ARG A 16 7.29 6.19 -19.97
CA ARG A 16 6.91 5.41 -21.14
C ARG A 16 5.49 5.82 -21.58
N ASN A 17 5.24 5.81 -22.90
CA ASN A 17 3.93 6.16 -23.46
C ASN A 17 2.95 4.96 -23.46
N ARG A 18 3.45 3.74 -23.22
CA ARG A 18 2.68 2.50 -23.11
C ARG A 18 3.14 1.70 -21.90
N VAL A 19 2.27 0.82 -21.40
CA VAL A 19 2.63 -0.13 -20.34
C VAL A 19 3.51 -1.24 -20.90
N VAL A 20 4.28 -1.90 -20.02
CA VAL A 20 4.90 -3.19 -20.34
C VAL A 20 3.86 -4.27 -20.20
N ASP A 21 3.70 -5.08 -21.23
CA ASP A 21 2.82 -6.24 -21.28
C ASP A 21 3.62 -7.54 -21.53
N GLY A 22 2.93 -8.67 -21.72
CA GLY A 22 3.57 -9.95 -22.00
C GLY A 22 4.36 -9.96 -23.32
N THR A 23 3.93 -9.21 -24.34
CA THR A 23 4.64 -9.13 -25.62
C THR A 23 6.00 -8.46 -25.45
N ASP A 24 6.04 -7.36 -24.69
CA ASP A 24 7.29 -6.68 -24.35
C ASP A 24 8.23 -7.61 -23.56
N VAL A 25 7.71 -8.38 -22.58
CA VAL A 25 8.53 -9.34 -21.82
C VAL A 25 9.09 -10.45 -22.71
N GLN A 26 8.28 -10.99 -23.63
CA GLN A 26 8.73 -11.99 -24.59
C GLN A 26 9.90 -11.48 -25.42
N HIS A 27 9.73 -10.30 -26.03
CA HIS A 27 10.72 -9.74 -26.94
C HIS A 27 11.99 -9.29 -26.22
N ASP A 28 11.84 -8.55 -25.13
CA ASP A 28 12.97 -7.90 -24.45
C ASP A 28 13.75 -8.88 -23.56
N ILE A 29 13.11 -9.97 -23.09
CA ILE A 29 13.72 -10.93 -22.15
C ILE A 29 13.88 -12.31 -22.79
N PHE A 30 12.77 -12.99 -23.11
CA PHE A 30 12.82 -14.41 -23.48
C PHE A 30 13.52 -14.65 -24.83
N ASP A 31 13.25 -13.82 -25.84
CA ASP A 31 13.92 -13.93 -27.15
C ASP A 31 15.44 -13.66 -27.05
N CYS A 32 15.84 -12.78 -26.13
CA CYS A 32 17.24 -12.41 -25.91
C CYS A 32 17.99 -13.38 -24.99
N MET A 33 17.27 -14.14 -24.16
CA MET A 33 17.81 -15.05 -23.15
C MET A 33 17.14 -16.44 -23.24
N PRO A 34 17.39 -17.20 -24.33
CA PRO A 34 16.69 -18.47 -24.58
C PRO A 34 17.04 -19.59 -23.59
N GLN A 35 18.12 -19.44 -22.81
CA GLN A 35 18.50 -20.38 -21.75
C GLN A 35 17.87 -20.05 -20.39
N LEU A 36 17.04 -18.99 -20.31
CA LEU A 36 16.43 -18.57 -19.06
C LEU A 36 15.34 -19.55 -18.63
N HIS A 37 15.65 -20.37 -17.63
CA HIS A 37 14.75 -21.38 -17.07
C HIS A 37 13.98 -20.89 -15.85
N SER A 38 14.52 -19.88 -15.14
CA SER A 38 13.89 -19.30 -13.95
C SER A 38 13.89 -17.78 -14.06
N PHE A 39 12.70 -17.20 -14.05
CA PHE A 39 12.52 -15.76 -14.12
C PHE A 39 11.56 -15.28 -13.03
N THR A 40 12.12 -14.68 -11.98
CA THR A 40 11.34 -13.99 -10.94
C THR A 40 11.37 -12.50 -11.26
N PHE A 41 10.21 -11.86 -11.40
CA PHE A 41 10.18 -10.46 -11.79
C PHE A 41 9.09 -9.64 -11.11
N CYS A 42 9.36 -8.33 -11.02
CA CYS A 42 8.39 -7.29 -10.74
C CYS A 42 8.74 -6.08 -11.62
N ILE A 43 7.93 -5.83 -12.64
CA ILE A 43 8.09 -4.74 -13.59
C ILE A 43 6.94 -3.75 -13.36
N CYS A 44 7.26 -2.57 -12.85
CA CYS A 44 6.30 -1.49 -12.67
C CYS A 44 6.50 -0.43 -13.76
N THR A 45 5.45 -0.07 -14.47
CA THR A 45 5.47 0.96 -15.52
C THR A 45 4.51 2.09 -15.18
N TYR A 46 5.01 3.32 -15.25
CA TYR A 46 4.21 4.53 -15.07
C TYR A 46 3.91 5.19 -16.40
N VAL A 47 2.63 5.29 -16.75
CA VAL A 47 2.13 5.88 -18.00
C VAL A 47 1.27 7.11 -17.73
N LYS A 48 1.27 8.08 -18.66
CA LYS A 48 0.32 9.19 -18.60
C LYS A 48 -0.96 8.77 -19.33
N MET A 49 -2.11 9.00 -18.70
CA MET A 49 -3.42 8.64 -19.26
C MET A 49 -3.77 9.42 -20.53
N VAL A 50 -3.19 10.62 -20.74
CA VAL A 50 -3.39 11.37 -22.00
C VAL A 50 -2.82 10.64 -23.21
N ASP A 51 -1.92 9.69 -22.99
CA ASP A 51 -1.31 8.88 -24.03
C ASP A 51 -2.11 7.58 -24.29
N LEU A 52 -3.17 7.32 -23.51
CA LEU A 52 -4.03 6.14 -23.65
C LEU A 52 -5.38 6.52 -24.27
N SER A 53 -5.72 5.89 -25.39
CA SER A 53 -7.02 6.08 -26.07
C SER A 53 -8.18 5.33 -25.40
N TYR A 54 -7.89 4.43 -24.46
CA TYR A 54 -8.86 3.62 -23.73
C TYR A 54 -8.43 3.41 -22.27
N LYS A 55 -9.37 2.96 -21.43
CA LYS A 55 -9.11 2.66 -20.03
C LYS A 55 -8.44 1.30 -19.90
N LEU A 56 -7.13 1.30 -19.65
CA LEU A 56 -6.33 0.09 -19.45
C LEU A 56 -6.85 -0.75 -18.26
N THR A 57 -7.07 -2.04 -18.47
CA THR A 57 -7.48 -2.97 -17.41
C THR A 57 -6.36 -3.95 -17.09
N SER A 58 -6.38 -4.52 -15.88
CA SER A 58 -5.41 -5.57 -15.52
C SER A 58 -5.64 -6.80 -16.38
N GLU A 59 -6.90 -7.10 -16.69
CA GLU A 59 -7.34 -8.27 -17.45
C GLU A 59 -6.73 -8.30 -18.86
N ASP A 60 -6.70 -7.15 -19.55
CA ASP A 60 -6.08 -7.05 -20.89
C ASP A 60 -4.60 -7.46 -20.84
N ILE A 61 -3.87 -6.98 -19.83
CA ILE A 61 -2.43 -7.27 -19.66
C ILE A 61 -2.22 -8.70 -19.19
N GLN A 62 -3.10 -9.20 -18.32
CA GLN A 62 -3.05 -10.57 -17.82
C GLN A 62 -3.18 -11.58 -18.96
N GLN A 63 -4.02 -11.29 -19.96
CA GLN A 63 -4.16 -12.14 -21.13
C GLN A 63 -2.83 -12.24 -21.90
N THR A 64 -2.15 -11.12 -22.15
CA THR A 64 -0.86 -11.14 -22.87
C THR A 64 0.23 -11.95 -22.13
N LEU A 65 0.23 -11.94 -20.79
CA LEU A 65 1.14 -12.76 -19.99
C LEU A 65 0.78 -14.25 -20.11
N THR A 66 -0.50 -14.56 -20.14
CA THR A 66 -1.00 -15.93 -20.30
C THR A 66 -0.63 -16.48 -21.69
N ASP A 67 -0.75 -15.66 -22.74
CA ASP A 67 -0.46 -16.04 -24.12
C ASP A 67 1.01 -16.43 -24.34
N ILE A 68 1.94 -15.84 -23.57
CA ILE A 68 3.37 -16.19 -23.58
C ILE A 68 3.74 -17.29 -22.57
N GLY A 69 2.75 -17.99 -22.01
CA GLY A 69 2.96 -19.10 -21.08
C GLY A 69 3.29 -18.71 -19.63
N GLN A 70 3.21 -17.42 -19.27
CA GLN A 70 3.50 -16.93 -17.92
C GLN A 70 2.25 -17.00 -17.02
N GLN A 71 1.74 -18.21 -16.80
CA GLN A 71 0.49 -18.45 -16.03
C GLN A 71 0.58 -18.05 -14.55
N HIS A 72 1.80 -17.97 -14.01
CA HIS A 72 2.04 -17.56 -12.62
C HIS A 72 2.36 -16.06 -12.49
N ALA A 73 2.33 -15.29 -13.57
CA ALA A 73 2.46 -13.86 -13.51
C ALA A 73 1.10 -13.20 -13.22
N VAL A 74 1.12 -12.09 -12.51
CA VAL A 74 -0.05 -11.28 -12.18
C VAL A 74 0.15 -9.85 -12.68
N SER A 75 -0.88 -9.28 -13.28
CA SER A 75 -0.96 -7.86 -13.60
C SER A 75 -1.81 -7.09 -12.59
N MET A 76 -1.41 -5.86 -12.31
CA MET A 76 -2.15 -4.91 -11.49
C MET A 76 -2.08 -3.52 -12.11
N VAL A 77 -3.25 -2.94 -12.41
CA VAL A 77 -3.36 -1.55 -12.87
C VAL A 77 -3.94 -0.69 -11.76
N SER A 78 -3.17 0.31 -11.34
CA SER A 78 -3.55 1.29 -10.32
C SER A 78 -3.61 2.68 -10.93
N TYR A 79 -4.71 3.38 -10.70
CA TYR A 79 -4.86 4.77 -11.12
C TYR A 79 -4.24 5.68 -10.08
N VAL A 80 -3.01 6.13 -10.33
CA VAL A 80 -2.20 6.93 -9.41
C VAL A 80 -2.76 8.35 -9.28
N THR A 81 -3.20 8.92 -10.41
CA THR A 81 -3.90 10.21 -10.49
C THR A 81 -4.88 10.18 -11.66
N LYS A 82 -5.70 11.23 -11.83
CA LYS A 82 -6.54 11.38 -13.04
C LYS A 82 -5.76 11.34 -14.36
N LYS A 83 -4.45 11.60 -14.34
CA LYS A 83 -3.59 11.69 -15.53
C LYS A 83 -2.48 10.65 -15.57
N LYS A 84 -2.39 9.75 -14.60
CA LYS A 84 -1.29 8.77 -14.50
C LYS A 84 -1.82 7.44 -13.98
N ALA A 85 -1.39 6.36 -14.60
CA ALA A 85 -1.58 5.00 -14.12
C ALA A 85 -0.22 4.34 -13.88
N ALA A 86 -0.19 3.44 -12.90
CA ALA A 86 0.88 2.49 -12.69
C ALA A 86 0.36 1.12 -13.10
N CYS A 87 1.15 0.38 -13.87
CA CYS A 87 0.91 -1.01 -14.18
C CYS A 87 2.07 -1.83 -13.66
N SER A 88 1.78 -2.77 -12.78
CA SER A 88 2.76 -3.71 -12.24
C SER A 88 2.45 -5.09 -12.78
N ILE A 89 3.43 -5.74 -13.40
CA ILE A 89 3.40 -7.17 -13.72
C ILE A 89 4.48 -7.87 -12.89
N PHE A 90 4.15 -9.00 -12.28
CA PHE A 90 5.09 -9.71 -11.42
C PHE A 90 4.81 -11.21 -11.37
N SER A 91 5.85 -12.00 -11.12
CA SER A 91 5.75 -13.44 -10.90
C SER A 91 5.23 -13.77 -9.51
N LEU A 92 4.50 -14.89 -9.38
CA LEU A 92 4.18 -15.53 -8.11
C LEU A 92 5.02 -16.81 -7.91
N PRO A 93 5.43 -17.13 -6.67
CA PRO A 93 5.27 -16.32 -5.46
C PRO A 93 6.04 -14.98 -5.56
N PHE A 94 5.52 -13.95 -4.89
CA PHE A 94 6.16 -12.63 -4.91
C PHE A 94 7.32 -12.60 -3.92
N GLU A 95 8.55 -12.52 -4.42
CA GLU A 95 9.78 -12.67 -3.63
C GLU A 95 10.48 -11.35 -3.27
N PHE A 96 9.87 -10.20 -3.59
CA PHE A 96 10.45 -8.89 -3.28
C PHE A 96 9.93 -8.34 -1.95
N ASP A 97 10.76 -7.51 -1.31
CA ASP A 97 10.50 -6.93 0.00
C ASP A 97 9.68 -5.63 -0.04
N TYR A 98 9.48 -5.06 -1.23
CA TYR A 98 8.66 -3.87 -1.43
C TYR A 98 7.62 -4.05 -2.54
N LEU A 99 6.46 -3.42 -2.36
CA LEU A 99 5.41 -3.30 -3.38
C LEU A 99 4.86 -1.87 -3.37
N GLU A 100 4.82 -1.25 -4.53
CA GLU A 100 4.36 0.14 -4.68
C GLU A 100 3.05 0.27 -5.46
N ASP A 101 2.33 1.34 -5.15
CA ASP A 101 1.08 1.77 -5.78
C ASP A 101 0.01 0.66 -5.84
N LEU A 102 -0.18 -0.07 -4.74
CA LEU A 102 -1.29 -1.00 -4.58
C LEU A 102 -2.62 -0.24 -4.43
N GLY A 103 -3.58 -0.52 -5.33
CA GLY A 103 -4.93 0.06 -5.30
C GLY A 103 -5.96 -0.85 -4.61
N ASN A 104 -7.25 -0.49 -4.67
CA ASN A 104 -8.34 -1.28 -4.07
C ASN A 104 -8.53 -2.67 -4.69
N LYS A 105 -8.08 -2.83 -5.94
CA LYS A 105 -8.15 -4.06 -6.72
C LYS A 105 -6.76 -4.66 -6.80
N TYR A 106 -6.53 -5.74 -6.08
CA TYR A 106 -5.30 -6.53 -6.11
C TYR A 106 -5.65 -8.00 -5.85
N PRO A 107 -4.81 -8.95 -6.27
CA PRO A 107 -5.10 -10.38 -6.13
C PRO A 107 -5.18 -10.76 -4.65
N ASN A 108 -6.10 -11.68 -4.34
CA ASN A 108 -6.19 -12.27 -3.00
C ASN A 108 -5.05 -13.28 -2.80
N THR A 109 -3.87 -12.79 -2.47
CA THR A 109 -2.63 -13.57 -2.32
C THR A 109 -1.85 -13.07 -1.11
N VAL A 110 -1.08 -13.96 -0.48
CA VAL A 110 -0.20 -13.61 0.62
C VAL A 110 1.17 -13.22 0.07
N PHE A 111 1.59 -11.99 0.36
CA PHE A 111 2.87 -11.40 0.00
C PHE A 111 3.83 -11.50 1.20
N SER A 112 4.27 -12.72 1.53
CA SER A 112 5.03 -13.01 2.76
C SER A 112 6.35 -12.26 2.90
N TYR A 113 6.99 -11.91 1.78
CA TYR A 113 8.28 -11.21 1.76
C TYR A 113 8.14 -9.68 1.85
N VAL A 114 6.96 -9.12 1.55
CA VAL A 114 6.77 -7.67 1.49
C VAL A 114 6.77 -7.08 2.89
N THR A 115 7.75 -6.22 3.14
CA THR A 115 7.89 -5.44 4.38
C THR A 115 7.61 -3.96 4.18
N TYR A 116 7.65 -3.47 2.94
CA TYR A 116 7.31 -2.09 2.58
C TYR A 116 6.16 -2.04 1.57
N LEU A 117 5.09 -1.33 1.92
CA LEU A 117 3.91 -1.17 1.07
C LEU A 117 3.53 0.30 0.90
N LEU A 118 3.41 0.74 -0.35
CA LEU A 118 2.77 1.99 -0.72
C LEU A 118 1.39 1.70 -1.33
N VAL A 119 0.33 2.17 -0.68
CA VAL A 119 -1.03 2.08 -1.19
C VAL A 119 -1.48 3.41 -1.78
N ARG A 120 -2.10 3.37 -2.96
CA ARG A 120 -2.59 4.55 -3.67
C ARG A 120 -3.76 4.23 -4.57
N ASP A 121 -4.79 5.07 -4.52
CA ASP A 121 -5.95 4.96 -5.42
C ASP A 121 -6.64 6.31 -5.62
N THR A 122 -7.49 6.39 -6.65
CA THR A 122 -8.38 7.53 -6.93
C THR A 122 -9.73 7.43 -6.22
N VAL A 123 -10.08 6.25 -5.72
CA VAL A 123 -11.25 5.97 -4.89
C VAL A 123 -10.84 5.79 -3.41
N SER A 124 -11.77 5.91 -2.46
CA SER A 124 -11.47 5.76 -1.03
C SER A 124 -10.99 4.36 -0.65
N PHE A 125 -10.26 4.26 0.46
CA PHE A 125 -9.92 2.99 1.09
C PHE A 125 -10.83 2.74 2.29
N GLU A 126 -11.78 1.83 2.18
CA GLU A 126 -12.68 1.52 3.30
C GLU A 126 -11.99 0.62 4.34
N HIS A 127 -12.58 0.43 5.52
CA HIS A 127 -12.02 -0.40 6.60
C HIS A 127 -11.61 -1.81 6.11
N GLU A 128 -12.45 -2.44 5.28
CA GLU A 128 -12.18 -3.75 4.68
C GLU A 128 -10.93 -3.79 3.80
N PHE A 129 -10.56 -2.68 3.17
CA PHE A 129 -9.31 -2.60 2.44
C PHE A 129 -8.13 -2.85 3.38
N PHE A 130 -8.08 -2.15 4.52
CA PHE A 130 -7.00 -2.33 5.50
C PHE A 130 -7.03 -3.71 6.17
N MET A 131 -8.21 -4.36 6.30
CA MET A 131 -8.28 -5.75 6.75
C MET A 131 -7.62 -6.70 5.75
N ARG A 132 -7.89 -6.51 4.45
CA ARG A 132 -7.25 -7.30 3.41
C ARG A 132 -5.74 -7.07 3.37
N ILE A 133 -5.28 -5.83 3.62
CA ILE A 133 -3.85 -5.53 3.71
C ILE A 133 -3.21 -6.31 4.87
N ALA A 134 -3.76 -6.24 6.08
CA ALA A 134 -3.21 -6.97 7.22
C ALA A 134 -3.10 -8.49 6.96
N ARG A 135 -4.08 -9.09 6.26
CA ARG A 135 -4.08 -10.52 5.90
C ARG A 135 -3.08 -10.85 4.78
N SER A 136 -2.97 -9.98 3.79
CA SER A 136 -2.13 -10.21 2.60
C SER A 136 -0.66 -9.90 2.86
N PHE A 137 -0.35 -9.05 3.84
CA PHE A 137 1.01 -8.57 4.12
C PHE A 137 1.39 -8.84 5.58
N PRO A 138 1.54 -10.11 5.99
CA PRO A 138 1.76 -10.48 7.39
C PRO A 138 3.06 -9.90 7.96
N SER A 139 4.08 -9.71 7.13
CA SER A 139 5.42 -9.21 7.53
C SER A 139 5.56 -7.68 7.41
N LEU A 140 4.45 -6.94 7.22
CA LEU A 140 4.50 -5.52 6.89
C LEU A 140 5.13 -4.67 8.00
N LYS A 141 6.21 -3.97 7.67
CA LYS A 141 6.93 -3.06 8.59
C LYS A 141 6.72 -1.59 8.27
N HIS A 142 6.50 -1.25 7.01
CA HIS A 142 6.34 0.12 6.54
C HIS A 142 5.08 0.23 5.68
N LEU A 143 4.12 1.04 6.10
CA LEU A 143 2.92 1.35 5.35
C LEU A 143 2.88 2.83 5.03
N ARG A 144 2.78 3.15 3.73
CA ARG A 144 2.58 4.51 3.24
C ARG A 144 1.26 4.60 2.50
N ILE A 145 0.44 5.58 2.87
CA ILE A 145 -0.89 5.79 2.32
C ILE A 145 -0.91 7.09 1.53
N PHE A 146 -1.24 6.99 0.25
CA PHE A 146 -1.43 8.13 -0.64
C PHE A 146 -2.86 8.13 -1.17
N ASN A 147 -3.77 8.76 -0.44
CA ASN A 147 -5.17 8.84 -0.82
C ASN A 147 -5.86 9.98 -0.08
N MET A 148 -6.28 11.03 -0.79
CA MET A 148 -6.95 12.18 -0.17
C MET A 148 -8.47 12.06 -0.14
N LYS A 149 -9.04 10.92 -0.57
CA LYS A 149 -10.48 10.66 -0.50
C LYS A 149 -10.87 10.26 0.92
N SER A 150 -11.91 10.86 1.44
CA SER A 150 -12.54 10.45 2.70
C SER A 150 -13.14 9.06 2.59
N GLN A 151 -13.21 8.35 3.71
CA GLN A 151 -13.98 7.10 3.77
C GLN A 151 -15.46 7.42 3.57
N THR A 152 -16.15 6.60 2.77
CA THR A 152 -17.55 6.85 2.40
C THR A 152 -18.52 6.18 3.37
N LEU A 153 -18.12 5.05 3.97
CA LEU A 153 -18.84 4.49 5.10
C LEU A 153 -18.60 5.39 6.32
N ASN A 154 -19.49 6.36 6.49
CA ASN A 154 -19.73 6.97 7.79
C ASN A 154 -19.90 5.84 8.83
N SER A 155 -19.38 6.11 10.02
CA SER A 155 -19.61 5.43 11.29
C SER A 155 -21.09 5.34 11.74
N ARG A 156 -22.04 5.16 10.81
CA ARG A 156 -23.45 4.80 11.04
C ARG A 156 -23.63 3.32 10.70
N MET A 157 -22.97 2.46 11.47
CA MET A 157 -23.29 1.04 11.47
C MET A 157 -24.55 0.87 12.33
N THR A 158 -25.68 0.66 11.68
CA THR A 158 -26.89 0.14 12.34
C THR A 158 -26.60 -1.27 12.83
N PHE A 159 -26.88 -1.52 14.11
CA PHE A 159 -26.80 -2.82 14.75
C PHE A 159 -27.77 -3.81 14.08
N SER A 160 -27.35 -4.49 13.01
CA SER A 160 -27.98 -5.72 12.54
C SER A 160 -27.04 -6.89 12.85
N SER A 161 -27.63 -7.93 13.42
CA SER A 161 -27.00 -8.96 14.25
C SER A 161 -26.14 -10.00 13.54
N ASP A 162 -25.87 -9.86 12.23
CA ASP A 162 -25.28 -10.94 11.42
C ASP A 162 -23.88 -10.67 10.83
N ASN A 163 -23.24 -9.52 11.11
CA ASN A 163 -21.94 -9.15 10.50
C ASN A 163 -20.76 -9.07 11.50
N SER A 164 -20.41 -10.17 12.16
CA SER A 164 -19.32 -10.20 13.15
C SER A 164 -17.91 -9.89 12.62
N GLN A 165 -17.68 -9.97 11.30
CA GLN A 165 -16.36 -9.68 10.69
C GLN A 165 -16.12 -8.19 10.40
N LEU A 166 -17.15 -7.34 10.40
CA LEU A 166 -16.99 -5.89 10.14
C LEU A 166 -16.45 -5.10 11.34
N TYR A 167 -16.28 -5.77 12.49
CA TYR A 167 -15.90 -5.16 13.77
C TYR A 167 -14.60 -5.72 14.35
N SER A 168 -13.86 -6.55 13.61
CA SER A 168 -12.57 -7.04 14.09
C SER A 168 -11.54 -5.91 14.07
N ILE A 169 -10.89 -5.67 15.20
CA ILE A 169 -9.72 -4.80 15.28
C ILE A 169 -8.68 -5.32 14.27
N ILE A 170 -8.20 -4.44 13.41
CA ILE A 170 -7.17 -4.79 12.44
C ILE A 170 -5.82 -4.82 13.14
N GLU A 171 -5.13 -5.94 13.10
CA GLU A 171 -3.82 -6.06 13.73
C GLU A 171 -2.70 -5.89 12.71
N TYR A 172 -1.76 -5.00 13.04
CA TYR A 172 -0.50 -4.84 12.31
C TYR A 172 0.67 -5.11 13.25
N PRO A 173 0.98 -6.38 13.55
CA PRO A 173 1.91 -6.76 14.63
C PRO A 173 3.35 -6.30 14.38
N HIS A 174 3.75 -6.14 13.11
CA HIS A 174 5.12 -5.78 12.72
C HIS A 174 5.26 -4.36 12.17
N LEU A 175 4.17 -3.60 12.08
CA LEU A 175 4.20 -2.27 11.49
C LEU A 175 4.93 -1.29 12.42
N THR A 176 6.09 -0.83 11.96
CA THR A 176 6.96 0.10 12.70
C THR A 176 6.91 1.51 12.15
N THR A 177 6.59 1.67 10.85
CA THR A 177 6.49 2.97 10.20
C THR A 177 5.13 3.13 9.53
N LEU A 178 4.44 4.21 9.88
CA LEU A 178 3.20 4.65 9.23
C LEU A 178 3.39 6.06 8.65
N ASP A 179 3.23 6.21 7.34
CA ASP A 179 3.22 7.52 6.66
C ASP A 179 1.85 7.78 6.04
N VAL A 180 1.14 8.75 6.63
CA VAL A 180 -0.21 9.19 6.24
C VAL A 180 -0.22 10.68 5.91
N ARG A 181 0.93 11.26 5.57
CA ARG A 181 1.02 12.68 5.20
C ARG A 181 0.18 13.01 3.99
N TYR A 182 0.12 12.13 3.00
CA TYR A 182 -0.67 12.35 1.79
C TYR A 182 -1.99 11.58 1.80
N ALA A 183 -2.53 11.38 3.01
CA ALA A 183 -3.75 10.63 3.25
C ALA A 183 -4.83 11.54 3.86
N HIS A 184 -6.09 11.27 3.57
CA HIS A 184 -7.22 11.90 4.26
C HIS A 184 -7.19 11.62 5.77
N ARG A 185 -7.72 12.56 6.58
CA ARG A 185 -7.74 12.45 8.05
C ARG A 185 -8.43 11.19 8.59
N ASP A 186 -9.36 10.60 7.83
CA ASP A 186 -10.07 9.38 8.25
C ASP A 186 -9.11 8.19 8.35
N TYR A 187 -8.04 8.16 7.56
CA TYR A 187 -7.01 7.13 7.67
C TYR A 187 -6.16 7.33 8.92
N VAL A 188 -5.91 8.58 9.32
CA VAL A 188 -5.28 8.88 10.61
C VAL A 188 -6.14 8.34 11.76
N GLU A 189 -7.46 8.59 11.72
CA GLU A 189 -8.42 8.04 12.68
C GLU A 189 -8.44 6.49 12.66
N GLN A 190 -8.47 5.88 11.47
CA GLN A 190 -8.48 4.42 11.31
C GLN A 190 -7.28 3.76 12.01
N PHE A 191 -6.08 4.29 11.82
CA PHE A 191 -4.86 3.68 12.36
C PHE A 191 -4.55 4.08 13.80
N LEU A 192 -4.89 5.30 14.23
CA LEU A 192 -4.61 5.72 15.62
C LEU A 192 -5.63 5.17 16.60
N ASN A 193 -6.90 5.01 16.21
CA ASN A 193 -7.95 4.53 17.10
C ASN A 193 -7.80 3.03 17.38
N GLU A 194 -7.53 2.68 18.64
CA GLU A 194 -7.29 1.31 19.10
C GLU A 194 -8.51 0.39 18.96
N THR A 195 -9.71 0.94 18.87
CA THR A 195 -10.94 0.15 18.61
C THR A 195 -11.09 -0.24 17.15
N LYS A 196 -10.27 0.32 16.25
CA LYS A 196 -10.25 0.02 14.82
C LYS A 196 -9.00 -0.73 14.39
N THR A 197 -7.84 -0.32 14.91
CA THR A 197 -6.55 -0.88 14.51
C THR A 197 -5.64 -0.98 15.72
N TYR A 198 -4.91 -2.09 15.84
CA TYR A 198 -3.87 -2.27 16.84
C TYR A 198 -2.48 -2.32 16.19
N ILE A 199 -1.59 -1.41 16.61
CA ILE A 199 -0.25 -1.25 16.01
C ILE A 199 0.80 -1.25 17.13
N PRO A 200 1.10 -2.42 17.72
CA PRO A 200 1.92 -2.51 18.94
C PRO A 200 3.38 -2.10 18.76
N CYS A 201 3.86 -1.96 17.53
CA CYS A 201 5.27 -1.75 17.19
C CYS A 201 5.54 -0.40 16.50
N LEU A 202 4.57 0.53 16.48
CA LEU A 202 4.73 1.81 15.81
C LEU A 202 5.80 2.67 16.50
N THR A 203 6.93 2.87 15.83
CA THR A 203 8.06 3.69 16.32
C THR A 203 8.26 4.95 15.48
N LYS A 204 7.86 4.94 14.21
CA LYS A 204 7.94 6.09 13.31
C LYS A 204 6.57 6.44 12.75
N PHE A 205 6.16 7.69 12.91
CA PHE A 205 4.87 8.18 12.43
C PHE A 205 5.03 9.50 11.67
N GLU A 206 4.49 9.55 10.45
CA GLU A 206 4.50 10.75 9.61
C GLU A 206 3.08 11.22 9.28
N VAL A 207 2.74 12.46 9.65
CA VAL A 207 1.36 13.00 9.58
C VAL A 207 1.32 14.53 9.50
N PHE A 208 0.24 15.13 9.01
CA PHE A 208 0.00 16.58 9.15
C PHE A 208 -0.41 16.95 10.59
N VAL A 209 0.10 18.06 11.13
CA VAL A 209 -0.20 18.49 12.52
C VAL A 209 -1.70 18.62 12.75
N ASP A 210 -2.42 19.23 11.81
CA ASP A 210 -3.86 19.50 11.98
C ASP A 210 -4.69 18.23 12.01
N TYR A 211 -4.30 17.21 11.24
CA TYR A 211 -4.98 15.91 11.26
C TYR A 211 -4.71 15.18 12.55
N LEU A 212 -3.46 15.21 13.02
CA LEU A 212 -3.07 14.61 14.30
C LEU A 212 -3.83 15.25 15.46
N LYS A 213 -3.86 16.59 15.55
CA LYS A 213 -4.61 17.33 16.58
C LYS A 213 -6.10 17.05 16.49
N GLY A 214 -6.67 17.02 15.27
CA GLY A 214 -8.09 16.73 15.06
C GLY A 214 -8.49 15.35 15.59
N VAL A 215 -7.76 14.30 15.19
CA VAL A 215 -8.04 12.91 15.57
C VAL A 215 -7.85 12.65 17.07
N THR A 216 -6.78 13.21 17.64
CA THR A 216 -6.45 13.06 19.06
C THR A 216 -7.19 14.03 19.98
N LYS A 217 -8.04 14.92 19.43
CA LYS A 217 -8.69 16.02 20.16
C LYS A 217 -7.69 16.85 20.97
N ASN A 218 -6.62 17.30 20.31
CA ASN A 218 -5.47 17.96 20.93
C ASN A 218 -4.80 17.10 22.01
N PHE A 219 -4.55 15.82 21.70
CA PHE A 219 -3.86 14.88 22.59
C PHE A 219 -4.61 14.57 23.90
N ARG A 220 -5.95 14.51 23.86
CA ARG A 220 -6.80 14.21 25.03
C ARG A 220 -7.70 12.99 24.87
N ARG A 221 -7.64 12.32 23.73
CA ARG A 221 -8.51 11.20 23.36
C ARG A 221 -7.84 9.84 23.61
N GLU A 222 -8.11 9.27 24.78
CA GLU A 222 -7.52 8.02 25.26
C GLU A 222 -7.47 6.88 24.21
N GLU A 223 -8.52 6.67 23.41
CA GLU A 223 -8.59 5.57 22.43
C GLU A 223 -7.54 5.68 21.32
N THR A 224 -6.93 6.85 21.14
CA THR A 224 -5.87 7.08 20.15
C THR A 224 -4.46 7.02 20.73
N ARG A 225 -4.35 7.00 22.06
CA ARG A 225 -3.07 7.13 22.77
C ARG A 225 -2.22 5.87 22.65
N ARG A 226 -2.84 4.70 22.76
CA ARG A 226 -2.12 3.42 22.85
C ARG A 226 -1.21 3.16 21.65
N ASN A 227 -1.71 3.39 20.43
CA ASN A 227 -0.91 3.22 19.21
C ASN A 227 0.20 4.28 19.05
N CYS A 228 0.13 5.40 19.78
CA CYS A 228 1.14 6.46 19.75
C CYS A 228 2.26 6.27 20.80
N ALA A 229 2.04 5.45 21.84
CA ALA A 229 2.87 5.42 23.03
C ALA A 229 4.36 5.05 22.76
N LYS A 230 4.61 4.22 21.75
CA LYS A 230 5.97 3.77 21.37
C LYS A 230 6.60 4.57 20.23
N VAL A 231 5.95 5.66 19.77
CA VAL A 231 6.50 6.48 18.70
C VAL A 231 7.73 7.23 19.21
N GLU A 232 8.88 6.90 18.64
CA GLU A 232 10.20 7.49 18.90
C GLU A 232 10.55 8.57 17.87
N ARG A 233 9.88 8.57 16.71
CA ARG A 233 10.09 9.54 15.64
C ARG A 233 8.77 10.01 15.07
N LEU A 234 8.39 11.23 15.40
CA LEU A 234 7.20 11.89 14.87
C LEU A 234 7.61 12.96 13.86
N PHE A 235 7.29 12.74 12.58
CA PHE A 235 7.50 13.71 11.51
C PHE A 235 6.20 14.43 11.21
N THR A 236 6.13 15.70 11.56
CA THR A 236 4.94 16.52 11.29
C THR A 236 5.20 17.58 10.24
N HIS A 237 4.21 17.77 9.38
CA HIS A 237 4.13 18.94 8.51
C HIS A 237 3.24 20.00 9.17
N GLY A 238 3.84 21.14 9.52
CA GLY A 238 3.20 22.23 10.27
C GLY A 238 3.88 22.49 11.62
N SER A 239 3.49 23.59 12.29
CA SER A 239 4.01 23.94 13.61
C SER A 239 3.31 23.14 14.71
N LEU A 240 4.10 22.40 15.50
CA LEU A 240 3.60 21.60 16.60
C LEU A 240 4.05 22.20 17.94
N VAL A 241 3.09 22.71 18.70
CA VAL A 241 3.30 23.10 20.10
C VAL A 241 3.16 21.85 20.97
N ARG A 242 4.18 21.56 21.77
CA ARG A 242 4.25 20.38 22.64
C ARG A 242 3.76 20.74 24.04
N THR A 243 2.48 20.45 24.31
CA THR A 243 1.85 20.61 25.63
C THR A 243 2.14 19.40 26.53
N ASP A 244 1.75 19.44 27.81
CA ASP A 244 1.87 18.26 28.69
C ASP A 244 1.06 17.07 28.15
N ASP A 245 -0.15 17.33 27.64
CA ASP A 245 -1.00 16.35 26.94
C ASP A 245 -0.26 15.68 25.76
N PHE A 246 0.57 16.43 25.03
CA PHE A 246 1.38 15.88 23.93
C PHE A 246 2.39 14.84 24.43
N TRP A 247 3.08 15.13 25.53
CA TRP A 247 4.09 14.22 26.09
C TRP A 247 3.46 12.96 26.71
N LEU A 248 2.24 13.07 27.25
CA LEU A 248 1.45 11.90 27.66
C LEU A 248 1.11 11.00 26.47
N TYR A 249 0.91 11.58 25.29
CA TYR A 249 0.63 10.85 24.05
C TYR A 249 1.85 10.19 23.41
N PHE A 250 2.98 10.88 23.48
CA PHE A 250 4.24 10.47 22.86
C PHE A 250 5.37 10.39 23.89
N PRO A 251 5.25 9.54 24.92
CA PRO A 251 6.22 9.48 26.01
C PRO A 251 7.61 9.06 25.53
N SER A 252 7.70 8.33 24.42
CA SER A 252 8.97 7.86 23.84
C SER A 252 9.75 8.96 23.10
N LEU A 253 9.15 10.12 22.82
CA LEU A 253 9.84 11.27 22.20
C LEU A 253 10.64 12.13 23.20
N TYR A 254 10.53 11.86 24.49
CA TYR A 254 11.24 12.60 25.53
C TYR A 254 12.71 12.20 25.66
N LYS A 255 13.12 11.10 25.02
CA LYS A 255 14.46 10.50 25.12
C LYS A 255 15.44 11.06 24.10
#